data_AF-A0A2V8L8Y8-F1
#
_entry.id   AF-A0A2V8L8Y8-F1
#
_cell.length_a   1.000
_cell.length_b   1.000
_cell.length_c   1.000
_cell.angle_alpha   90.00
_cell.angle_beta   90.00
_cell.angle_gamma   90.00
#
_symmetry.space_group_name_H-M   'P 1'
#
loop_
_entity.id
_entity.type
_entity.pdbx_description
1 polymer ?
#
loop_
_entity_poly.entity_id
_entity_poly.type
_entity_poly.pdbx_seq_one_letter_code
_entity_poly.pdbx_strand_id
1 'polypeptide(L)' 'MPNNGEANKNFGVYINLCCGVEIFIAEGRVFPDCPNHPRLTTIWKPIQKDKIHELPIRRPKADTTV' A
#
# COMPACT_ATOMS: atom_id res chain seq x y z
N MET A 1 0.15 10.84 -10.75
CA MET A 1 0.99 10.16 -9.74
C MET A 1 1.25 11.20 -8.66
N PRO A 2 0.83 10.97 -7.41
CA PRO A 2 0.92 11.97 -6.36
C PRO A 2 2.34 12.21 -5.87
N ASN A 3 2.58 13.42 -5.39
CA ASN A 3 3.84 13.85 -4.80
C ASN A 3 3.80 13.77 -3.27
N ASN A 4 4.97 13.70 -2.63
CA ASN A 4 5.09 13.86 -1.18
C ASN A 4 4.42 15.16 -0.71
N GLY A 5 3.67 15.06 0.39
CA GLY A 5 2.84 16.15 0.93
C GLY A 5 1.41 16.22 0.36
N GLU A 6 1.11 15.57 -0.76
CA GLU A 6 -0.26 15.49 -1.26
C GLU A 6 -1.10 14.51 -0.43
N ALA A 7 -2.40 14.77 -0.31
CA ALA A 7 -3.32 13.86 0.35
C ALA A 7 -3.72 12.71 -0.58
N ASN A 8 -3.64 11.49 -0.07
CA ASN A 8 -4.08 10.30 -0.76
C ASN A 8 -5.62 10.23 -0.81
N LYS A 9 -6.17 10.06 -2.02
CA LYS A 9 -7.62 9.95 -2.23
C LYS A 9 -8.16 8.52 -2.16
N ASN A 10 -7.29 7.51 -2.29
CA ASN A 10 -7.72 6.11 -2.35
C ASN A 10 -6.82 5.23 -1.48
N PHE A 11 -7.40 4.39 -0.65
CA PHE A 11 -6.66 3.36 0.09
C PHE A 11 -5.90 2.45 -0.89
N GLY A 12 -4.60 2.22 -0.65
CA GLY A 12 -3.82 1.34 -1.52
C GLY A 12 -2.35 1.23 -1.18
N VAL A 13 -1.66 0.38 -1.97
CA VAL A 13 -0.21 0.23 -1.94
C VAL A 13 0.40 1.13 -3.01
N TYR A 14 1.44 1.86 -2.63
CA TYR A 14 2.16 2.79 -3.50
C TYR A 14 3.64 2.45 -3.49
N ILE A 15 4.28 2.59 -4.65
CA ILE A 15 5.73 2.47 -4.82
C ILE A 15 6.32 3.83 -5.18
N ASN A 16 7.44 4.22 -4.56
CA ASN A 16 8.14 5.44 -4.96
C ASN A 16 9.00 5.21 -6.21
N LEU A 17 9.11 6.23 -7.06
CA LEU A 17 9.86 6.12 -8.32
C LEU A 17 11.39 6.16 -8.13
N CYS A 18 11.87 6.72 -7.02
CA CYS A 18 13.31 6.90 -6.79
C CYS A 18 14.02 5.64 -6.28
N CYS A 19 13.41 4.90 -5.34
CA CYS A 19 14.04 3.75 -4.68
C CYS A 19 13.27 2.44 -4.88
N GLY A 20 12.04 2.49 -5.42
CA GLY A 20 11.18 1.31 -5.49
C GLY A 20 10.66 0.84 -4.12
N VAL A 21 10.57 1.74 -3.13
CA VAL A 21 10.05 1.40 -1.80
C VAL A 21 8.53 1.32 -1.86
N GLU A 22 7.95 0.22 -1.40
CA GLU A 22 6.51 0.00 -1.28
C GLU A 22 5.99 0.41 0.10
N ILE A 23 4.89 1.17 0.14
CA ILE A 23 4.19 1.53 1.37
C ILE A 23 2.68 1.41 1.22
N PHE A 24 2.00 1.17 2.35
CA PHE A 24 0.56 1.26 2.46
C PHE A 24 0.17 2.67 2.89
N ILE A 25 -0.78 3.30 2.17
CA ILE A 25 -1.27 4.63 2.50
C ILE A 25 -2.79 4.57 2.59
N ALA A 26 -3.31 4.95 3.75
CA ALA A 26 -4.74 5.08 3.95
C ALA A 26 -5.29 6.32 3.23
N GLU A 27 -6.59 6.31 2.94
CA GLU A 27 -7.29 7.48 2.43
C GLU A 27 -7.17 8.67 3.40
N GLY A 28 -7.02 9.87 2.85
CA GLY A 28 -6.83 11.11 3.60
C GLY A 28 -5.43 11.31 4.18
N ARG A 29 -4.54 10.30 4.14
CA ARG A 29 -3.15 10.44 4.61
C ARG A 29 -2.27 11.09 3.56
N VAL A 30 -1.29 11.86 4.01
CA VAL A 30 -0.30 12.48 3.11
C VAL A 30 0.75 11.49 2.65
N PHE A 31 1.19 11.63 1.40
CA PHE A 31 2.33 10.89 0.88
C PHE A 31 3.61 11.33 1.61
N PRO A 32 4.38 10.40 2.19
CA PRO A 32 5.61 10.75 2.90
C PRO A 32 6.76 11.01 1.94
N ASP A 33 7.84 11.57 2.47
CA ASP A 33 9.13 11.61 1.81
C ASP A 33 9.70 10.19 1.64
N CYS A 34 10.59 10.02 0.67
CA CYS A 34 11.40 8.81 0.58
C CYS A 34 12.35 8.74 1.80
N PRO A 35 12.43 7.60 2.52
CA PRO A 35 13.31 7.47 3.68
C PRO A 35 14.80 7.63 3.34
N ASN A 36 15.20 7.33 2.10
CA ASN A 36 16.58 7.49 1.62
C ASN A 36 16.86 8.89 1.08
N HIS A 37 15.81 9.67 0.77
CA HIS A 37 15.91 10.99 0.14
C HIS A 37 14.96 11.97 0.84
N PRO A 38 15.20 12.27 2.12
CA PRO A 38 14.34 13.20 2.86
C PRO A 38 14.38 14.59 2.21
N ARG A 39 13.26 15.31 2.24
CA ARG A 39 13.13 16.69 1.72
C ARG A 39 13.31 16.84 0.20
N LEU A 40 13.40 15.75 -0.55
CA LEU A 40 13.37 15.76 -2.02
C LEU A 40 12.00 15.34 -2.52
N THR A 41 11.63 15.87 -3.69
CA THR A 41 10.38 15.52 -4.37
C THR A 41 10.33 14.01 -4.61
N THR A 42 9.37 13.36 -3.96
CA THR A 42 9.13 11.92 -4.08
C THR A 42 7.80 11.71 -4.79
N ILE A 43 7.85 11.02 -5.92
CA ILE A 43 6.65 10.66 -6.68
C ILE A 43 6.25 9.24 -6.32
N TRP A 44 4.97 9.05 -6.00
CA TRP A 44 4.39 7.78 -5.65
C TRP A 44 3.49 7.28 -6.78
N LYS A 45 3.61 6.00 -7.11
CA LYS A 45 2.79 5.32 -8.11
C LYS A 45 1.96 4.23 -7.42
N PRO A 46 0.63 4.20 -7.60
CA PRO A 46 -0.17 3.10 -7.08
C PRO A 46 0.25 1.80 -7.74
N ILE A 47 0.45 0.76 -6.93
CA ILE A 47 0.63 -0.60 -7.42
C ILE A 47 -0.77 -1.18 -7.59
N GLN A 48 -1.30 -1.14 -8.81
CA GLN A 48 -2.45 -1.98 -9.15
C GLN A 48 -1.97 -3.43 -9.13
N LYS A 49 -2.08 -4.09 -7.98
CA LYS A 49 -2.03 -5.56 -7.96
C LYS A 49 -3.36 -6.03 -8.51
N ASP A 50 -3.40 -6.24 -9.82
CA ASP A 50 -4.39 -7.13 -10.41
C ASP A 50 -4.40 -8.40 -9.57
N LYS A 51 -5.52 -8.63 -8.87
CA LYS A 51 -5.77 -9.77 -7.99
C LYS A 51 -4.98 -9.72 -6.68
N ILE A 52 -5.60 -9.11 -5.67
CA ILE A 52 -5.53 -9.66 -4.31
C ILE A 52 -5.86 -11.15 -4.48
N HIS A 53 -4.86 -12.03 -4.40
CA HIS A 53 -5.13 -13.45 -4.27
C HIS A 53 -5.85 -13.58 -2.94
N GLU A 54 -7.15 -13.86 -2.98
CA GLU A 54 -7.89 -14.32 -1.81
C GLU A 54 -7.10 -15.50 -1.26
N LEU A 55 -6.37 -15.28 -0.17
CA LEU A 55 -5.78 -16.37 0.58
C LEU A 55 -6.96 -17.20 1.05
N PRO A 56 -7.06 -18.49 0.69
CA PRO A 56 -8.20 -19.30 1.09
C PRO A 56 -8.26 -19.32 2.61
N ILE A 57 -9.29 -18.66 3.15
CA ILE A 57 -9.56 -18.68 4.59
C ILE A 57 -9.84 -20.14 4.93
N ARG A 58 -8.85 -20.84 5.50
CA ARG A 58 -9.06 -22.17 6.06
C ARG A 58 -9.94 -21.99 7.29
N ARG A 59 -11.25 -22.17 7.13
CA ARG A 59 -12.16 -22.31 8.27
C ARG A 59 -11.71 -23.54 9.07
N PRO A 60 -11.48 -23.44 10.39
CA PRO A 60 -11.27 -24.63 11.20
C PRO A 60 -12.49 -25.53 11.06
N LYS A 61 -12.28 -26.81 10.74
CA LYS A 61 -13.36 -27.80 10.71
C LYS A 61 -13.97 -27.84 12.11
N ALA A 62 -15.28 -27.62 12.20
CA ALA A 62 -16.01 -27.87 13.44
C ALA A 62 -15.83 -29.36 13.79
N ASP A 63 -15.24 -29.62 14.95
CA ASP A 63 -15.16 -30.95 15.52
C ASP A 63 -16.59 -31.36 15.90
N THR A 64 -17.19 -32.22 15.09
CA THR A 64 -18.41 -32.94 15.46
C THR A 64 -17.96 -34.29 15.97
N THR A 65 -17.86 -34.42 17.28
CA THR A 65 -17.78 -35.73 17.94
C THR A 65 -19.11 -35.96 18.65
N VAL A 66 -19.79 -37.01 18.18
CA VAL A 66 -21.07 -37.58 18.65
C VAL A 66 -20.87 -38.33 19.96
#